data_AF-A0A6B1CP78-F1
#
_entry.id   AF-A0A6B1CP78-F1
#
_cell.length_a   1.000
_cell.length_b   1.000
_cell.length_c   1.000
_cell.angle_alpha   90.00
_cell.angle_beta   90.00
_cell.angle_gamma   90.00
#
_symmetry.space_group_name_H-M   'P 1'
#
loop_
_entity.id
_entity.type
_entity.pdbx_description
1 polymer ?
#
loop_
_entity_poly.entity_id
_entity_poly.type
_entity_poly.pdbx_seq_one_letter_code
_entity_poly.pdbx_strand_id
1 'polypeptide(L)'
;MRKWLDKTTALVLCGALVLVACGGDDDEAAPVEPEPAAAEITPEIVGLYGTVVTAFTNIFFAALVPGTTSVPGAGGGSVEISGNDWTLNEYSPDGELIANGALSVGLDQTPIPLSGEVTLSGSHEAELVLDMQLSVGTDGLSATGTITINGAEFDVAEVSAAAAAAAEAAAAAG
;
A
#
# COMPACT_ATOMS: atom_id res chain seq x y z
N MET A 1 -31.37 -15.51 -41.98
CA MET A 1 -30.41 -14.46 -42.41
C MET A 1 -29.05 -14.91 -41.87
N ARG A 2 -28.19 -15.69 -42.57
CA ARG A 2 -27.28 -15.34 -43.69
C ARG A 2 -26.64 -13.96 -43.42
N LYS A 3 -25.35 -13.77 -43.13
CA LYS A 3 -24.06 -14.35 -43.60
C LYS A 3 -22.96 -14.03 -42.54
N TRP A 4 -22.07 -14.93 -42.14
CA TRP A 4 -20.83 -15.42 -42.79
C TRP A 4 -19.60 -14.53 -42.56
N LEU A 5 -18.53 -15.18 -42.10
CA LEU A 5 -17.12 -14.77 -42.10
C LEU A 5 -16.72 -14.05 -43.40
N ASP A 6 -16.05 -12.91 -43.24
CA ASP A 6 -15.06 -12.39 -44.20
C ASP A 6 -13.79 -12.17 -43.35
N LYS A 7 -12.78 -13.04 -43.34
CA LYS A 7 -11.88 -13.48 -44.43
C LYS A 7 -11.10 -12.31 -45.07
N THR A 8 -9.88 -12.14 -44.56
CA THR A 8 -8.64 -11.76 -45.28
C THR A 8 -8.61 -10.44 -46.04
N THR A 9 -7.81 -9.50 -45.51
CA THR A 9 -7.15 -8.45 -46.29
C THR A 9 -5.68 -8.43 -45.83
N ALA A 10 -4.83 -9.22 -46.50
CA ALA A 10 -3.77 -8.72 -47.40
C ALA A 10 -2.75 -7.86 -46.63
N LEU A 11 -1.70 -8.41 -46.02
CA LEU A 11 -0.49 -8.91 -46.70
C LEU A 11 -0.08 -7.99 -47.87
N VAL A 12 0.38 -6.78 -47.53
CA VAL A 12 1.19 -5.97 -48.43
C VAL A 12 2.63 -6.04 -47.96
N LEU A 13 3.31 -7.00 -48.58
CA LEU A 13 4.75 -7.08 -48.76
C LEU A 13 5.25 -5.74 -49.34
N CYS A 14 6.11 -5.04 -48.62
CA CYS A 14 7.12 -4.17 -49.20
C CYS A 14 8.41 -4.40 -48.43
N GLY A 15 9.12 -5.45 -48.85
CA GLY A 15 10.50 -5.68 -48.44
C GLY A 15 11.41 -4.59 -48.99
N ALA A 16 12.11 -3.92 -48.08
CA ALA A 16 13.41 -3.33 -48.37
C ALA A 16 14.44 -4.15 -47.57
N LEU A 17 14.91 -5.21 -48.22
CA LEU A 17 15.94 -6.10 -47.75
C LEU A 17 17.28 -5.36 -47.89
N VAL A 18 17.79 -4.79 -46.80
CA VAL A 18 19.21 -4.40 -46.70
C VAL A 18 19.89 -5.47 -45.85
N LEU A 19 20.64 -6.32 -46.55
CA LEU A 19 21.57 -7.28 -45.98
C LEU A 19 22.65 -6.53 -45.17
N VAL A 20 22.59 -6.65 -43.85
CA VAL A 20 23.80 -6.64 -43.02
C VAL A 20 23.84 -7.98 -42.30
N ALA A 21 24.84 -8.76 -42.68
CA ALA A 21 25.15 -10.04 -42.10
C ALA A 21 25.77 -9.87 -40.71
N CYS A 22 25.11 -10.45 -39.71
CA CYS A 22 25.67 -11.01 -38.47
C CYS A 22 24.52 -11.89 -37.94
N GLY A 23 24.51 -13.21 -38.06
CA GLY A 23 25.54 -14.12 -37.59
C GLY A 23 25.14 -14.61 -36.20
N GLY A 24 24.29 -15.64 -36.16
CA GLY A 24 24.13 -16.53 -34.99
C GLY A 24 23.02 -16.20 -33.97
N ASP A 25 22.24 -17.25 -33.70
CA ASP A 25 21.67 -17.64 -32.42
C ASP A 25 20.36 -17.02 -31.88
N ASP A 26 19.52 -17.99 -31.50
CA ASP A 26 18.63 -18.08 -30.34
C ASP A 26 17.38 -17.20 -30.16
N ASP A 27 16.35 -17.95 -29.78
CA ASP A 27 15.21 -17.64 -28.93
C ASP A 27 14.24 -16.55 -29.39
N GLU A 28 13.10 -17.07 -29.86
CA GLU A 28 11.82 -16.39 -30.00
C GLU A 28 11.42 -15.78 -28.65
N ALA A 29 11.92 -14.57 -28.39
CA ALA A 29 11.59 -13.79 -27.22
C ALA A 29 10.08 -13.51 -27.21
N ALA A 30 9.38 -14.11 -26.25
CA ALA A 30 7.98 -13.81 -25.98
C ALA A 30 7.80 -12.29 -25.77
N PRO A 31 6.62 -11.72 -26.13
CA PRO A 31 6.36 -10.30 -25.93
C PRO A 31 6.46 -10.02 -24.42
N VAL A 32 7.43 -9.21 -24.03
CA VAL A 32 7.54 -8.68 -22.67
C VAL A 32 6.31 -7.79 -22.47
N GLU A 33 5.35 -8.24 -21.66
CA GLU A 33 4.27 -7.38 -21.19
C GLU A 33 4.91 -6.18 -20.50
N PRO A 34 4.49 -4.93 -20.79
CA PRO A 34 5.05 -3.77 -20.13
C PRO A 34 4.82 -3.93 -18.62
N GLU A 35 5.92 -3.96 -17.86
CA GLU A 35 5.86 -3.92 -16.40
C GLU A 35 4.95 -2.74 -16.01
N PRO A 36 3.99 -2.93 -15.10
CA PRO A 36 3.18 -1.82 -14.60
C PRO A 36 4.16 -0.77 -14.07
N ALA A 37 4.03 0.47 -14.56
CA ALA A 37 4.87 1.57 -14.08
C ALA A 37 4.76 1.60 -12.55
N ALA A 38 5.90 1.47 -11.87
CA ALA A 38 5.95 1.54 -10.42
C ALA A 38 5.29 2.84 -9.96
N ALA A 39 4.39 2.76 -8.98
CA ALA A 39 3.71 3.92 -8.46
C ALA A 39 4.74 4.90 -7.86
N GLU A 40 4.67 6.17 -8.25
CA GLU A 40 5.64 7.17 -7.78
C GLU A 40 5.35 7.57 -6.33
N ILE A 41 6.38 7.51 -5.47
CA ILE A 41 6.28 7.98 -4.08
C ILE A 41 6.30 9.52 -4.08
N THR A 42 5.12 10.13 -3.92
CA THR A 42 4.96 11.58 -3.85
C THR A 42 5.02 12.11 -2.41
N PRO A 43 5.24 13.42 -2.20
CA PRO A 43 5.19 14.01 -0.86
C PRO A 43 3.83 13.83 -0.16
N GLU A 44 2.75 13.75 -0.93
CA GLU A 44 1.41 13.48 -0.41
C GLU A 44 1.30 12.06 0.16
N ILE A 45 1.81 11.06 -0.55
CA ILE A 45 1.86 9.66 -0.08
C ILE A 45 2.69 9.55 1.20
N VAL A 46 3.84 10.23 1.24
CA VAL A 46 4.70 10.28 2.43
C VAL A 46 3.97 10.91 3.63
N GLY A 47 3.25 12.02 3.41
CA GLY A 47 2.46 12.68 4.45
C GLY A 47 1.34 11.79 4.97
N LEU A 48 0.57 11.19 4.06
CA LEU A 48 -0.52 10.27 4.39
C LEU A 48 0.00 9.06 5.19
N TYR A 49 1.08 8.44 4.74
CA TYR A 49 1.73 7.33 5.42
C TYR A 49 2.15 7.71 6.85
N GLY A 50 2.74 8.89 7.06
CA GLY A 50 3.11 9.37 8.39
C GLY A 50 1.92 9.48 9.34
N THR A 51 0.80 10.03 8.86
CA THR A 51 -0.44 10.13 9.65
C THR A 51 -1.01 8.75 9.98
N VAL A 52 -1.06 7.86 9.00
CA VAL A 52 -1.51 6.47 9.12
C VAL A 52 -0.68 5.70 10.15
N VAL A 53 0.65 5.76 10.04
CA VAL A 53 1.57 5.10 10.97
C VAL A 53 1.34 5.59 12.40
N THR A 54 1.19 6.90 12.59
CA THR A 54 0.97 7.48 13.91
C THR A 54 -0.34 6.98 14.52
N ALA A 55 -1.42 6.96 13.74
CA ALA A 55 -2.73 6.47 14.17
C ALA A 55 -2.67 4.99 14.57
N PHE A 56 -2.13 4.13 13.69
CA PHE A 56 -2.07 2.69 13.94
C PHE A 56 -1.11 2.31 15.07
N THR A 57 0.00 3.03 15.25
CA THR A 57 0.91 2.81 16.37
C THR A 57 0.21 3.00 17.71
N ASN A 58 -0.61 4.04 17.84
CA ASN A 58 -1.37 4.31 19.06
C ASN A 58 -2.39 3.20 19.36
N ILE A 59 -3.15 2.77 18.35
CA ILE A 59 -4.10 1.65 18.48
C ILE A 59 -3.36 0.38 18.89
N PHE A 60 -2.25 0.08 18.22
CA PHE A 60 -1.45 -1.12 18.45
C PHE A 60 -0.97 -1.22 19.91
N PHE A 61 -0.32 -0.18 20.43
CA PHE A 61 0.15 -0.20 21.82
C PHE A 61 -0.99 -0.19 22.84
N ALA A 62 -2.13 0.44 22.55
CA ALA A 62 -3.31 0.39 23.42
C ALA A 62 -3.89 -1.03 23.49
N ALA A 63 -3.90 -1.76 22.37
CA ALA A 63 -4.38 -3.14 22.29
C ALA A 63 -3.50 -4.13 23.10
N LEU A 64 -2.23 -3.82 23.32
CA LEU A 64 -1.33 -4.64 24.16
C LEU A 64 -1.64 -4.55 25.66
N VAL A 65 -2.45 -3.57 26.09
CA VAL A 65 -2.86 -3.46 27.50
C VAL A 65 -3.85 -4.60 27.83
N PRO A 66 -3.60 -5.42 28.88
CA PRO A 66 -4.47 -6.54 29.20
C PRO A 66 -5.92 -6.12 29.43
N GLY A 67 -6.84 -6.77 28.71
CA GLY A 67 -8.29 -6.52 28.85
C GLY A 67 -8.83 -5.37 27.99
N THR A 68 -8.00 -4.74 27.14
CA THR A 68 -8.49 -3.76 26.16
C THR A 68 -9.40 -4.45 25.14
N THR A 69 -10.64 -3.98 25.05
CA THR A 69 -11.61 -4.39 24.03
C THR A 69 -12.04 -3.25 23.12
N SER A 70 -11.68 -2.01 23.45
CA SER A 70 -11.98 -0.83 22.65
C SER A 70 -10.94 0.27 22.89
N VAL A 71 -10.54 0.96 21.83
CA VAL A 71 -9.65 2.12 21.86
C VAL A 71 -10.45 3.34 21.37
N PRO A 72 -10.73 4.34 22.23
CA PRO A 72 -11.52 5.49 21.83
C PRO A 72 -10.74 6.41 20.90
N GLY A 73 -11.44 6.97 19.90
CA GLY A 73 -10.96 8.06 19.06
C GLY A 73 -11.47 9.43 19.52
N ALA A 74 -10.82 10.48 19.05
CA ALA A 74 -11.37 11.83 19.06
C ALA A 74 -12.70 11.86 18.28
N GLY A 75 -13.68 12.64 18.72
CA GLY A 75 -14.97 12.75 18.02
C GLY A 75 -16.00 11.64 18.30
N GLY A 76 -15.66 10.62 19.10
CA GLY A 76 -16.62 9.64 19.62
C GLY A 76 -16.67 8.29 18.89
N GLY A 77 -15.91 8.11 17.81
CA GLY A 77 -15.65 6.81 17.22
C GLY A 77 -14.62 5.99 17.99
N SER A 78 -14.37 4.76 17.57
CA SER A 78 -13.49 3.83 18.28
C SER A 78 -12.92 2.73 17.37
N VAL A 79 -11.88 2.07 17.88
CA VAL A 79 -11.45 0.75 17.40
C VAL A 79 -11.99 -0.30 18.36
N GLU A 80 -12.86 -1.17 17.89
CA GLU A 80 -13.35 -2.33 18.65
C GLU A 80 -12.43 -3.52 18.41
N ILE A 81 -11.98 -4.19 19.48
CA ILE A 81 -10.98 -5.27 19.44
C ILE A 81 -11.63 -6.56 19.91
N SER A 82 -11.68 -7.56 19.04
CA SER A 82 -12.13 -8.92 19.33
C SER A 82 -11.06 -9.94 18.96
N GLY A 83 -10.13 -10.16 19.88
CA GLY A 83 -8.96 -11.00 19.61
C GLY A 83 -8.08 -10.38 18.51
N ASN A 84 -7.96 -11.08 17.38
CA ASN A 84 -7.19 -10.62 16.23
C ASN A 84 -8.02 -9.75 15.28
N ASP A 85 -9.35 -9.70 15.43
CA ASP A 85 -10.24 -8.94 14.57
C ASP A 85 -10.49 -7.54 15.16
N TRP A 86 -10.03 -6.50 14.48
CA TRP A 86 -10.14 -5.11 14.90
C TRP A 86 -11.04 -4.36 13.93
N THR A 87 -12.06 -3.69 14.43
CA THR A 87 -13.01 -2.91 13.61
C THR A 87 -12.87 -1.43 13.94
N LEU A 88 -12.52 -0.62 12.95
CA LEU A 88 -12.48 0.83 13.07
C LEU A 88 -13.86 1.38 12.71
N ASN A 89 -14.52 2.03 13.67
CA ASN A 89 -15.82 2.66 13.50
C ASN A 89 -15.68 4.16 13.76
N GLU A 90 -15.63 4.95 12.69
CA GLU A 90 -15.40 6.39 12.72
C GLU A 90 -14.22 6.78 13.62
N TYR A 91 -13.20 5.92 13.70
CA TYR A 91 -12.06 6.15 14.57
C TYR A 91 -11.29 7.37 14.08
N SER A 92 -11.01 8.30 14.98
CA SER A 92 -10.18 9.45 14.66
C SER A 92 -9.09 9.62 15.70
N PRO A 93 -7.81 9.76 15.31
CA PRO A 93 -6.74 10.03 16.27
C PRO A 93 -6.75 11.49 16.76
N ASP A 94 -7.20 12.43 15.94
CA ASP A 94 -7.05 13.89 16.15
C ASP A 94 -8.38 14.67 16.04
N GLY A 95 -9.45 14.04 15.58
CA GLY A 95 -10.76 14.64 15.33
C GLY A 95 -10.93 15.17 13.90
N GLU A 96 -9.89 15.08 13.06
CA GLU A 96 -9.88 15.58 11.69
C GLU A 96 -9.78 14.44 10.67
N LEU A 97 -8.90 13.46 10.90
CA LEU A 97 -8.82 12.24 10.09
C LEU A 97 -9.79 11.20 10.64
N ILE A 98 -10.65 10.65 9.79
CA ILE A 98 -11.60 9.60 10.18
C ILE A 98 -11.22 8.31 9.45
N ALA A 99 -11.09 7.21 10.19
CA ALA A 99 -10.78 5.88 9.68
C ALA A 99 -11.93 4.91 9.96
N ASN A 100 -12.39 4.24 8.92
CA ASN A 100 -13.38 3.17 8.99
C ASN A 100 -12.80 1.93 8.32
N GLY A 101 -13.06 0.74 8.86
CA GLY A 101 -12.56 -0.48 8.23
C GLY A 101 -12.42 -1.65 9.18
N ALA A 102 -11.74 -2.68 8.72
CA ALA A 102 -11.48 -3.89 9.47
C ALA A 102 -10.04 -4.35 9.25
N LEU A 103 -9.38 -4.72 10.33
CA LEU A 103 -8.02 -5.24 10.35
C LEU A 103 -7.99 -6.59 11.05
N SER A 104 -7.15 -7.49 10.53
CA SER A 104 -6.73 -8.71 11.19
C SER A 104 -5.30 -8.53 11.67
N VAL A 105 -5.10 -8.60 12.99
CA VAL A 105 -3.80 -8.41 13.66
C VAL A 105 -3.42 -9.66 14.45
N GLY A 106 -2.42 -10.39 13.97
CA GLY A 106 -1.95 -11.65 14.58
C GLY A 106 -1.02 -11.42 15.77
N LEU A 107 -1.55 -10.91 16.89
CA LEU A 107 -0.76 -10.56 18.09
C LEU A 107 -0.01 -11.75 18.72
N ASP A 108 -0.37 -12.98 18.35
CA ASP A 108 0.25 -14.23 18.80
C ASP A 108 1.49 -14.64 17.97
N GLN A 109 1.82 -13.89 16.92
CA GLN A 109 2.90 -14.19 16.00
C GLN A 109 4.01 -13.14 16.06
N THR A 110 5.23 -13.52 15.67
CA THR A 110 6.33 -12.56 15.52
C THR A 110 7.15 -12.94 14.27
N PRO A 111 7.29 -12.04 13.28
CA PRO A 111 6.67 -10.71 13.20
C PRO A 111 5.13 -10.78 13.19
N ILE A 112 4.49 -9.71 13.66
CA ILE A 112 3.03 -9.63 13.85
C ILE A 112 2.40 -9.31 12.49
N PRO A 113 1.65 -10.23 11.86
CA PRO A 113 0.96 -9.92 10.62
C PRO A 113 -0.19 -8.95 10.89
N LEU A 114 -0.31 -7.95 10.03
CA LEU A 114 -1.41 -6.99 10.01
C LEU A 114 -1.92 -6.90 8.58
N SER A 115 -3.20 -7.22 8.37
CA SER A 115 -3.83 -7.08 7.07
C SER A 115 -5.23 -6.52 7.19
N GLY A 116 -5.76 -5.91 6.12
CA GLY A 116 -7.15 -5.47 6.07
C GLY A 116 -7.36 -4.22 5.23
N GLU A 117 -8.58 -3.72 5.27
CA GLU A 117 -9.03 -2.60 4.45
C GLU A 117 -9.48 -1.46 5.35
N VAL A 118 -9.03 -0.24 5.02
CA VAL A 118 -9.35 0.97 5.77
C VAL A 118 -9.66 2.10 4.81
N THR A 119 -10.83 2.72 4.97
CA THR A 119 -11.21 3.95 4.29
C THR A 119 -10.93 5.13 5.20
N LEU A 120 -10.16 6.09 4.68
CA LEU A 120 -9.89 7.37 5.29
C LEU A 120 -10.79 8.45 4.71
N SER A 121 -11.26 9.35 5.57
CA SER A 121 -11.99 10.56 5.20
C SER A 121 -11.66 11.73 6.14
N GLY A 122 -12.17 12.93 5.82
CA GLY A 122 -11.93 14.14 6.62
C GLY A 122 -10.73 14.92 6.11
N SER A 123 -9.66 15.04 6.90
CA SER A 123 -8.43 15.76 6.51
C SER A 123 -7.68 15.12 5.33
N HIS A 124 -7.84 13.80 5.14
CA HIS A 124 -7.35 13.06 3.99
C HIS A 124 -8.40 12.07 3.51
N GLU A 125 -8.52 11.89 2.19
CA GLU A 125 -9.39 10.88 1.59
C GLU A 125 -8.55 9.82 0.89
N ALA A 126 -8.64 8.56 1.33
CA ALA A 126 -7.92 7.46 0.74
C ALA A 126 -8.57 6.10 1.05
N GLU A 127 -8.45 5.16 0.13
CA GLU A 127 -8.71 3.74 0.36
C GLU A 127 -7.38 3.02 0.56
N LEU A 128 -7.25 2.34 1.70
CA LEU A 128 -6.05 1.61 2.10
C LEU A 128 -6.33 0.10 2.10
N VAL A 129 -5.44 -0.66 1.47
CA VAL A 129 -5.33 -2.11 1.70
C VAL A 129 -3.96 -2.36 2.33
N LEU A 130 -3.96 -2.91 3.54
CA LEU A 130 -2.77 -3.19 4.32
C LEU A 130 -2.44 -4.67 4.19
N ASP A 131 -1.18 -5.00 3.89
CA ASP A 131 -0.62 -6.35 4.05
C ASP A 131 0.82 -6.22 4.56
N MET A 132 0.94 -6.16 5.88
CA MET A 132 2.15 -5.75 6.58
C MET A 132 2.57 -6.75 7.64
N GLN A 133 3.85 -6.69 7.98
CA GLN A 133 4.44 -7.38 9.12
C GLN A 133 5.05 -6.36 10.07
N LEU A 134 4.55 -6.33 11.30
CA LEU A 134 5.02 -5.44 12.35
C LEU A 134 6.07 -6.15 13.21
N SER A 135 7.13 -5.44 13.55
CA SER A 135 8.16 -5.92 14.47
C SER A 135 8.37 -4.89 15.58
N VAL A 136 8.44 -5.36 16.83
CA VAL A 136 8.73 -4.52 17.99
C VAL A 136 10.19 -4.76 18.37
N GLY A 137 11.02 -3.75 18.16
CA GLY A 137 12.45 -3.77 18.46
C GLY A 137 12.83 -2.81 19.60
N THR A 138 14.13 -2.69 19.86
CA THR A 138 14.68 -1.72 20.83
C THR A 138 14.47 -0.28 20.41
N ASP A 139 14.39 -0.03 19.10
CA ASP A 139 14.24 1.29 18.51
C ASP A 139 12.77 1.66 18.23
N GLY A 140 11.83 0.81 18.66
CA GLY A 140 10.39 1.02 18.53
C GLY A 140 9.70 0.01 17.59
N LEU A 141 8.56 0.44 17.04
CA LEU A 141 7.76 -0.33 16.09
C LEU A 141 8.30 -0.11 14.67
N SER A 142 8.57 -1.18 13.93
CA SER A 142 8.85 -1.15 12.50
C SER A 142 7.82 -1.97 11.73
N ALA A 143 7.65 -1.64 10.46
CA ALA A 143 6.73 -2.31 9.55
C ALA A 143 7.44 -2.64 8.24
N THR A 144 7.15 -3.81 7.67
CA THR A 144 7.51 -4.23 6.31
C THR A 144 6.27 -4.77 5.61
N GLY A 145 6.38 -5.03 4.30
CA GLY A 145 5.25 -5.50 3.49
C GLY A 145 4.75 -4.40 2.56
N THR A 146 3.48 -4.48 2.17
CA THR A 146 2.89 -3.57 1.19
C THR A 146 1.72 -2.79 1.78
N ILE A 147 1.55 -1.58 1.24
CA ILE A 147 0.36 -0.77 1.44
C ILE A 147 -0.16 -0.37 0.07
N THR A 148 -1.43 -0.66 -0.20
CA THR A 148 -2.11 -0.15 -1.38
C THR A 148 -2.87 1.11 -0.99
N ILE A 149 -2.65 2.21 -1.69
CA ILE A 149 -3.33 3.49 -1.49
C ILE A 149 -4.03 3.84 -2.79
N ASN A 150 -5.36 3.95 -2.76
CA ASN A 150 -6.18 4.28 -3.93
C ASN A 150 -5.89 3.37 -5.16
N GLY A 151 -5.61 2.09 -4.89
CA GLY A 151 -5.30 1.09 -5.92
C GLY A 151 -3.85 1.05 -6.40
N ALA A 152 -2.98 1.94 -5.92
CA ALA A 152 -1.54 1.90 -6.17
C ALA A 152 -0.81 1.20 -5.03
N GLU A 153 -0.04 0.17 -5.34
CA GLU A 153 0.76 -0.59 -4.35
C GLU A 153 2.10 0.09 -4.09
N PHE A 154 2.48 0.18 -2.82
CA PHE A 154 3.73 0.74 -2.36
C PHE A 154 4.40 -0.20 -1.36
N ASP A 155 5.73 -0.31 -1.45
CA ASP A 155 6.53 -1.00 -0.44
C ASP A 155 6.67 -0.11 0.80
N VAL A 156 6.35 -0.67 1.97
CA VAL A 156 6.35 0.06 3.25
C VAL A 156 7.77 0.50 3.64
N ALA A 157 8.80 -0.26 3.31
CA ALA A 157 10.19 0.12 3.59
C ALA A 157 10.63 1.31 2.69
N GLU A 158 10.19 1.34 1.44
CA GLU A 158 10.48 2.47 0.54
C GLU A 158 9.77 3.75 0.98
N VAL A 159 8.47 3.69 1.29
CA VAL A 159 7.70 4.86 1.74
C VAL A 159 8.21 5.37 3.09
N SER A 160 8.56 4.46 4.01
CA SER A 160 9.15 4.86 5.30
C SER A 160 10.53 5.49 5.17
N ALA A 161 11.38 5.01 4.26
CA ALA A 161 12.66 5.64 3.96
C ALA A 161 12.48 7.05 3.36
N ALA A 162 11.52 7.21 2.45
CA ALA A 162 11.18 8.52 1.89
C ALA A 162 10.67 9.49 2.97
N ALA A 163 9.85 9.01 3.91
CA ALA A 163 9.39 9.79 5.06
C ALA A 163 10.53 10.24 5.97
N ALA A 164 11.47 9.34 6.26
CA ALA A 164 12.66 9.67 7.07
C ALA A 164 13.53 10.75 6.37
N ALA A 165 13.79 10.60 5.07
CA ALA A 165 14.56 11.57 4.31
C ALA A 165 13.89 12.95 4.25
N ALA A 166 12.56 13.00 4.12
CA ALA A 166 11.79 14.23 4.15
C ALA A 166 11.88 14.94 5.53
N ALA A 167 11.82 14.16 6.61
CA ALA A 167 11.96 14.69 7.97
C ALA A 167 13.36 15.26 8.24
N GLU A 168 14.41 14.58 7.79
CA GLU A 168 15.80 15.07 7.89
C GLU A 168 16.01 16.36 7.10
N ALA A 169 15.47 16.44 5.88
CA ALA A 169 15.55 17.64 5.06
C ALA A 169 14.82 18.83 5.72
N ALA A 170 13.66 18.59 6.34
CA ALA A 170 12.94 19.63 7.08
C ALA A 170 13.72 20.10 8.32
N ALA A 171 14.34 19.18 9.06
CA ALA A 171 15.16 19.51 10.23
C ALA A 171 16.41 20.32 9.87
N ALA A 172 17.02 20.06 8.71
CA ALA A 172 18.20 20.80 8.23
C ALA A 172 17.86 22.21 7.71
N ALA A 173 16.59 22.47 7.40
CA ALA A 173 16.10 23.76 6.89
C ALA A 173 15.64 24.74 8.00
N GLY A 174 15.51 24.26 9.24
CA GLY A 174 15.13 25.04 10.44
C GLY A 174 16.33 25.46 11.26
#